data_AF-A0AAW8FMD3-F1
#
_entry.id   AF-A0AAW8FMD3-F1
#
_cell.length_a   1.000
_cell.length_b   1.000
_cell.length_c   1.000
_cell.angle_alpha   90.00
_cell.angle_beta   90.00
_cell.angle_gamma   90.00
#
_symmetry.space_group_name_H-M   'P 1'
#
loop_
_entity.id
_entity.type
_entity.pdbx_description
1 polymer ?
#
loop_
_entity_poly.entity_id
_entity_poly.type
_entity_poly.pdbx_seq_one_letter_code
_entity_poly.pdbx_strand_id
1 'polypeptide(L)'
;MGEDDPHIHVEVKVVRGEAAVRNMLAATFGLAGDLPSVVPTGCGLRVPYAMTSPRPDHVTCLPCREHARSEHLRFADEIERIGGLPGSSVTPAEARRVAERHRALAQGFASGTAG
;
A
#
# COMPACT_ATOMS: atom_id res chain seq x y z
N MET A 1 -2.40 -21.97 8.37
CA MET A 1 -3.78 -21.48 8.61
C MET A 1 -3.88 -20.09 8.00
N GLY A 2 -4.21 -19.99 6.70
CA GLY A 2 -4.27 -18.70 5.99
C GLY A 2 -5.20 -18.72 4.76
N GLU A 3 -5.87 -19.84 4.49
CA GLU A 3 -6.80 -19.99 3.36
C GLU A 3 -8.26 -19.70 3.72
N ASP A 4 -8.64 -19.81 5.01
CA ASP A 4 -10.00 -19.55 5.51
C ASP A 4 -10.16 -18.22 6.28
N ASP A 5 -9.18 -17.30 6.17
CA ASP A 5 -9.30 -15.98 6.80
C ASP A 5 -10.28 -15.10 5.99
N PRO A 6 -11.46 -14.71 6.52
CA PRO A 6 -12.44 -13.93 5.77
C PRO A 6 -12.06 -12.46 5.65
N HIS A 7 -10.96 -12.03 6.28
CA HIS A 7 -10.57 -10.63 6.25
C HIS A 7 -9.93 -10.24 4.91
N ILE A 8 -10.12 -8.98 4.53
CA ILE A 8 -9.35 -8.36 3.46
C ILE A 8 -8.08 -7.79 4.06
N HIS A 9 -6.95 -8.14 3.45
CA HIS A 9 -5.61 -7.82 3.91
C HIS A 9 -4.96 -6.72 3.07
N VAL A 10 -3.78 -6.29 3.51
CA VAL A 10 -2.90 -5.39 2.79
C VAL A 10 -1.61 -6.14 2.47
N GLU A 11 -1.14 -6.07 1.23
CA GLU A 11 0.18 -6.57 0.85
C GLU A 11 1.28 -5.90 1.69
N VAL A 12 2.32 -6.66 2.05
CA VAL A 12 3.41 -6.13 2.89
C VAL A 12 4.08 -4.88 2.31
N LYS A 13 4.11 -4.72 0.97
CA LYS A 13 4.66 -3.57 0.25
C LYS A 13 3.60 -2.56 -0.23
N VAL A 14 2.62 -2.24 0.61
CA VAL A 14 1.46 -1.38 0.26
C VAL A 14 1.81 -0.04 -0.40
N VAL A 15 2.87 0.64 0.05
CA VAL A 15 3.25 1.96 -0.50
C VAL A 15 4.07 1.85 -1.79
N ARG A 16 4.88 0.81 -1.92
CA ARG A 16 5.85 0.66 -3.03
C ARG A 16 5.29 -0.12 -4.22
N GLY A 17 3.99 -0.46 -4.18
CA GLY A 17 3.18 -0.75 -5.36
C GLY A 17 3.71 -1.82 -6.31
N GLU A 18 4.22 -2.94 -5.80
CA GLU A 18 4.66 -4.01 -6.71
C GLU A 18 3.50 -4.61 -7.50
N ALA A 19 2.30 -4.76 -6.93
CA ALA A 19 1.17 -5.35 -7.63
C ALA A 19 0.49 -4.41 -8.64
N ALA A 20 0.25 -3.15 -8.28
CA ALA A 20 -0.36 -2.19 -9.20
C ALA A 20 0.53 -1.90 -10.42
N VAL A 21 1.85 -1.77 -10.21
CA VAL A 21 2.83 -1.61 -11.29
C VAL A 21 2.91 -2.90 -12.12
N ARG A 22 2.97 -4.09 -11.51
CA ARG A 22 2.95 -5.37 -12.26
C ARG A 22 1.67 -5.56 -13.07
N ASN A 23 0.50 -5.23 -12.52
CA ASN A 23 -0.78 -5.30 -13.23
C ASN A 23 -0.82 -4.34 -14.41
N MET A 24 -0.33 -3.10 -14.23
CA MET A 24 -0.23 -2.13 -15.31
C MET A 24 0.74 -2.60 -16.40
N LEU A 25 1.89 -3.16 -16.03
CA LEU A 25 2.86 -3.73 -16.97
C LEU A 25 2.27 -4.93 -17.73
N ALA A 26 1.62 -5.86 -17.02
CA ALA A 26 0.96 -7.02 -17.62
C ALA A 26 -0.13 -6.62 -18.62
N ALA A 27 -1.00 -5.68 -18.24
CA ALA A 27 -2.09 -5.18 -19.09
C ALA A 27 -1.57 -4.41 -20.32
N THR A 28 -0.46 -3.68 -20.17
CA THR A 28 0.12 -2.84 -21.24
C THR A 28 0.90 -3.69 -22.25
N PHE A 29 1.64 -4.70 -21.78
CA PHE A 29 2.54 -5.49 -22.61
C PHE A 29 1.98 -6.85 -23.02
N GLY A 30 0.75 -7.19 -22.58
CA GLY A 30 0.19 -8.52 -22.80
C GLY A 30 1.00 -9.64 -22.15
N LEU A 31 1.89 -9.29 -21.22
CA LEU A 31 2.66 -10.24 -20.44
C LEU A 31 1.70 -10.82 -19.41
N ALA A 32 1.22 -12.04 -19.67
CA ALA A 32 0.65 -12.89 -18.63
C ALA A 32 1.77 -13.26 -17.64
N GLY A 33 2.20 -12.30 -16.83
CA GLY A 33 2.93 -12.62 -15.62
C GLY A 33 1.92 -13.29 -14.72
N ASP A 34 2.03 -14.60 -14.51
CA ASP A 34 1.22 -15.31 -13.53
C ASP A 34 1.24 -14.51 -12.23
N LEU A 35 0.11 -13.90 -11.90
CA LEU A 35 0.01 -13.17 -10.64
C LEU A 35 0.26 -14.18 -9.52
N PRO A 36 1.10 -13.85 -8.54
CA PRO A 36 1.38 -14.78 -7.46
C PRO A 36 0.05 -15.16 -6.81
N SER A 37 -0.25 -16.46 -6.80
CA SER A 37 -1.51 -16.98 -6.26
C SER A 37 -1.68 -16.58 -4.80
N VAL A 38 -0.58 -16.44 -4.06
CA VAL A 38 -0.53 -15.98 -2.67
C VAL A 38 0.56 -14.92 -2.45
N VAL A 39 0.25 -13.91 -1.63
CA VAL A 39 1.13 -12.78 -1.32
C VAL A 39 1.33 -12.63 0.19
N PRO A 40 2.52 -12.19 0.66
CA PRO A 40 2.74 -11.85 2.06
C PRO A 40 2.01 -10.54 2.42
N THR A 41 1.39 -10.51 3.59
CA THR A 41 0.59 -9.38 4.07
C THR A 41 1.25 -8.66 5.24
N GLY A 42 0.77 -7.45 5.53
CA GLY A 42 1.21 -6.67 6.69
C GLY A 42 0.97 -7.35 8.04
N CYS A 43 0.01 -8.27 8.13
CA CYS A 43 -0.23 -9.06 9.34
C CYS A 43 0.66 -10.31 9.47
N GLY A 44 1.58 -10.55 8.53
CA GLY A 44 2.49 -11.70 8.53
C GLY A 44 1.90 -12.98 7.95
N LEU A 45 0.64 -12.97 7.50
CA LEU A 45 0.03 -14.10 6.80
C LEU A 45 0.42 -14.12 5.32
N ARG A 46 0.24 -15.27 4.69
CA ARG A 46 0.22 -15.41 3.24
C ARG A 46 -1.19 -15.76 2.81
N VAL A 47 -1.78 -14.92 1.97
CA VAL A 47 -3.20 -15.04 1.56
C VAL A 47 -3.31 -14.94 0.05
N PRO A 48 -4.41 -15.42 -0.55
CA PRO A 48 -4.67 -15.22 -1.97
C PRO A 48 -4.62 -13.74 -2.35
N TYR A 49 -4.03 -13.39 -3.50
CA TYR A 49 -3.94 -11.99 -3.93
C TYR A 49 -5.32 -11.30 -4.00
N ALA A 50 -6.35 -12.05 -4.38
CA ALA A 50 -7.74 -11.58 -4.41
C ALA A 50 -8.30 -11.16 -3.04
N MET A 51 -7.69 -11.63 -1.94
CA MET A 51 -8.04 -11.27 -0.56
C MET A 51 -7.23 -10.06 -0.05
N THR A 52 -6.62 -9.28 -0.95
CA THR A 52 -5.89 -8.06 -0.60
C THR A 52 -6.50 -6.82 -1.24
N SER A 53 -6.38 -5.68 -0.56
CA SER A 53 -6.76 -4.38 -1.09
C SER A 53 -5.81 -3.29 -0.58
N PRO A 54 -5.38 -2.36 -1.44
CA PRO A 54 -4.63 -1.18 -1.02
C PRO A 54 -5.55 -0.06 -0.51
N ARG A 55 -6.89 -0.23 -0.59
CA ARG A 55 -7.86 0.81 -0.25
C ARG A 55 -8.31 0.70 1.22
N PRO A 56 -8.21 1.75 2.04
CA PRO A 56 -8.50 1.68 3.47
C PRO A 56 -9.91 1.18 3.84
N ASP A 57 -10.91 1.57 3.06
CA ASP A 57 -12.33 1.24 3.21
C ASP A 57 -12.64 -0.23 2.97
N HIS A 58 -11.79 -0.95 2.24
CA HIS A 58 -11.99 -2.37 1.95
C HIS A 58 -11.28 -3.30 2.93
N VAL A 59 -10.31 -2.80 3.71
CA VAL A 59 -9.44 -3.64 4.54
C VAL A 59 -10.07 -3.90 5.89
N THR A 60 -10.43 -5.16 6.15
CA THR A 60 -11.08 -5.57 7.41
C THR A 60 -10.09 -6.17 8.41
N CYS A 61 -8.90 -6.58 8.00
CA CYS A 61 -7.86 -7.08 8.89
C CYS A 61 -7.22 -5.93 9.71
N LEU A 62 -7.50 -5.85 11.01
CA LEU A 62 -7.01 -4.77 11.89
C LEU A 62 -5.48 -4.65 11.93
N PRO A 63 -4.68 -5.74 12.05
CA PRO A 63 -3.22 -5.63 11.97
C PRO A 63 -2.73 -5.08 10.62
N CYS A 64 -3.38 -5.45 9.50
CA CYS A 64 -3.04 -4.90 8.19
C CYS A 64 -3.37 -3.41 8.08
N ARG A 65 -4.44 -2.93 8.73
CA ARG A 65 -4.75 -1.49 8.78
C ARG A 65 -3.66 -0.71 9.51
N GLU A 66 -3.19 -1.22 10.66
CA GLU A 66 -2.11 -0.58 11.41
C GLU A 66 -0.78 -0.61 10.64
N HIS A 67 -0.45 -1.75 10.02
CA HIS A 67 0.71 -1.86 9.12
C HIS A 67 0.66 -0.81 8.00
N ALA A 68 -0.48 -0.72 7.30
CA ALA A 68 -0.64 0.22 6.20
C ALA A 68 -0.53 1.67 6.67
N ARG A 69 -1.17 2.02 7.79
CA ARG A 69 -1.05 3.33 8.41
C ARG A 69 0.42 3.69 8.68
N SER A 70 1.15 2.80 9.34
CA SER A 70 2.56 2.99 9.66
C SER A 70 3.40 3.21 8.39
N GLU A 71 3.22 2.37 7.37
CA GLU A 71 3.96 2.47 6.11
C GLU A 71 3.67 3.77 5.35
N HIS A 72 2.42 4.21 5.32
CA HIS A 72 2.04 5.48 4.70
C HIS A 72 2.64 6.68 5.43
N LEU A 73 2.64 6.69 6.77
CA LEU A 73 3.29 7.74 7.56
C LEU A 73 4.81 7.76 7.34
N ARG A 74 5.44 6.59 7.42
CA ARG A 74 6.88 6.43 7.20
C ARG A 74 7.30 6.96 5.82
N PHE A 75 6.51 6.68 4.79
CA PHE A 75 6.78 7.17 3.44
C PHE A 75 6.54 8.67 3.28
N ALA A 76 5.51 9.23 3.93
CA ALA A 76 5.28 10.67 3.94
C ALA A 76 6.50 11.43 4.51
N ASP A 77 7.09 10.91 5.59
CA ASP A 77 8.29 11.50 6.18
C ASP A 77 9.53 11.28 5.30
N GLU A 78 9.63 10.12 4.63
CA GLU A 78 10.72 9.83 3.69
C GLU A 78 10.74 10.79 2.50
N ILE A 79 9.57 11.05 1.88
CA ILE A 79 9.51 11.90 0.70
C ILE A 79 9.72 13.38 1.00
N GLU A 80 9.24 13.87 2.16
CA GLU A 80 9.54 15.24 2.60
C GLU A 80 11.02 15.46 2.85
N ARG A 81 11.71 14.48 3.45
CA ARG A 81 13.18 14.53 3.60
C ARG A 81 13.87 14.61 2.24
N ILE A 82 13.45 13.78 1.27
CA ILE A 82 14.03 13.78 -0.09
C ILE A 82 13.81 15.12 -0.80
N GLY A 83 12.62 15.71 -0.67
CA GLY A 83 12.32 17.01 -1.28
C GLY A 83 13.16 18.17 -0.73
N GLY A 84 13.71 18.04 0.48
CA GLY A 84 14.61 19.02 1.10
C GLY A 84 16.09 18.86 0.72
N LEU A 85 16.47 17.78 0.01
CA LEU A 85 17.86 17.53 -0.34
C LEU A 85 18.31 18.40 -1.53
N PRO A 86 19.49 19.04 -1.45
CA PRO A 86 20.09 19.72 -2.60
C PRO A 86 20.27 18.75 -3.77
N GLY A 87 19.88 19.18 -4.98
CA GLY A 87 19.98 18.36 -6.19
C GLY A 87 18.90 17.27 -6.32
N SER A 88 17.89 17.25 -5.44
CA SER A 88 16.73 16.37 -5.61
C SER A 88 15.95 16.71 -6.88
N SER A 89 15.53 15.68 -7.61
CA SER A 89 14.62 15.80 -8.75
C SER A 89 13.17 16.08 -8.34
N VAL A 90 12.85 15.92 -7.05
CA VAL A 90 11.53 16.20 -6.48
C VAL A 90 11.59 17.54 -5.76
N THR A 91 10.76 18.49 -6.17
CA THR A 91 10.71 19.79 -5.50
C THR A 91 10.11 19.68 -4.09
N PRO A 92 10.44 20.59 -3.15
CA PRO A 92 9.82 20.61 -1.82
C PRO A 92 8.28 20.66 -1.87
N ALA A 93 7.71 21.39 -2.84
CA ALA A 93 6.27 21.51 -3.01
C ALA A 93 5.63 20.21 -3.54
N GLU A 94 6.30 19.47 -4.43
CA GLU A 94 5.85 18.14 -4.86
C GLU A 94 5.94 17.13 -3.71
N ALA A 95 7.07 17.12 -3.00
CA ALA A 95 7.27 16.25 -1.85
C ALA A 95 6.17 16.45 -0.80
N ARG A 96 5.88 17.70 -0.43
CA ARG A 96 4.80 18.04 0.51
C ARG A 96 3.43 17.54 0.02
N ARG A 97 3.09 17.80 -1.25
CA ARG A 97 1.82 17.31 -1.83
C ARG A 97 1.71 15.80 -1.79
N VAL A 98 2.79 15.07 -2.04
CA VAL A 98 2.79 13.60 -1.94
C VAL A 98 2.64 13.17 -0.48
N ALA A 99 3.41 13.75 0.44
CA ALA A 99 3.33 13.43 1.86
C ALA A 99 1.93 13.68 2.44
N GLU A 100 1.27 14.78 2.10
CA GLU A 100 -0.11 15.07 2.48
C GLU A 100 -1.08 13.99 2.01
N ARG A 101 -0.94 13.50 0.77
CA ARG A 101 -1.75 12.37 0.27
C ARG A 101 -1.52 11.09 1.07
N HIS A 102 -0.27 10.76 1.39
CA HIS A 102 0.03 9.56 2.19
C HIS A 102 -0.48 9.69 3.63
N ARG A 103 -0.43 10.89 4.23
CA ARG A 103 -1.04 11.14 5.55
C ARG A 103 -2.56 10.98 5.52
N ALA A 104 -3.22 11.42 4.45
CA ALA A 104 -4.66 11.19 4.27
C ALA A 104 -5.01 9.70 4.16
N LEU A 105 -4.20 8.91 3.42
CA LEU A 105 -4.37 7.46 3.37
C LEU A 105 -4.16 6.80 4.73
N ALA A 106 -3.13 7.22 5.47
CA ALA A 106 -2.88 6.73 6.83
C ALA A 106 -4.05 7.03 7.78
N GLN A 107 -4.67 8.21 7.65
CA GLN A 107 -5.89 8.55 8.38
C GLN A 107 -7.06 7.65 7.99
N GLY A 108 -7.25 7.38 6.69
CA GLY A 108 -8.26 6.42 6.23
C GLY A 108 -8.08 5.03 6.85
N PHE A 109 -6.83 4.55 6.92
CA PHE A 109 -6.50 3.29 7.58
C PHE A 109 -6.70 3.33 9.10
N ALA A 110 -6.71 4.50 9.75
CA ALA A 110 -7.00 4.64 11.17
C ALA A 110 -8.52 4.72 11.46
N SER A 111 -9.30 5.42 10.61
CA SER A 111 -10.70 5.76 10.88
C SER A 111 -11.71 4.65 10.65
N GLY A 112 -11.39 3.64 9.82
CA GLY A 112 -12.13 2.37 9.78
C GLY A 112 -13.65 2.52 9.71
N THR A 113 -14.17 3.35 8.81
CA THR A 113 -15.60 3.39 8.56
C THR A 113 -15.96 2.21 7.67
N ALA A 114 -16.54 1.18 8.30
CA ALA A 114 -17.54 0.36 7.65
C ALA A 114 -18.59 1.29 7.05
N GLY A 115 -18.59 1.42 5.73
CA GLY A 115 -19.76 1.84 4.97
C GLY A 115 -20.63 0.64 4.69
#